data_AF-A0A0G0S2M0-F1
#
_entry.id   AF-A0A0G0S2M0-F1
#
_cell.length_a   1.000
_cell.length_b   1.000
_cell.length_c   1.000
_cell.angle_alpha   90.00
_cell.angle_beta   90.00
_cell.angle_gamma   90.00
#
_symmetry.space_group_name_H-M   'P 1'
#
loop_
_entity.id
_entity.type
_entity.pdbx_description
1 polymer ?
#
loop_
_entity_poly.entity_id
_entity_poly.type
_entity_poly.pdbx_seq_one_letter_code
_entity_poly.pdbx_strand_id
1 'polypeptide(L)'
;MTEKVVGYIYIIAGTILMVLALVSVYMVFTKKMVPVNIFSLPGISIDLSSVAPEVPKELQETQGEAASGLQTDLVAPEIINAPLNLIAHIILMGFVLNVGFKIASLGVQLVRPIKVNLRGEQKSVLEP
;
A
#
# COMPACT_ATOMS: atom_id res chain seq x y z
N MET A 1 33.86 -16.15 5.74
CA MET A 1 33.84 -14.81 6.41
C MET A 1 32.94 -13.87 5.61
N THR A 2 33.10 -13.84 4.29
CA THR A 2 32.29 -13.08 3.33
C THR A 2 30.79 -13.33 3.45
N GLU A 3 30.38 -14.57 3.74
CA GLU A 3 28.97 -14.98 3.88
C GLU A 3 28.28 -14.26 5.05
N LYS A 4 29.02 -14.05 6.15
CA LYS A 4 28.51 -13.30 7.30
C LYS A 4 28.36 -11.82 6.96
N VAL A 5 29.30 -11.25 6.20
CA VAL A 5 29.22 -9.84 5.75
C VAL A 5 28.00 -9.64 4.85
N VAL A 6 27.79 -10.52 3.88
CA VAL A 6 26.60 -10.51 3.01
C VAL A 6 25.31 -10.68 3.82
N GLY A 7 25.31 -11.55 4.82
CA GLY A 7 24.19 -11.71 5.75
C GLY A 7 23.84 -10.42 6.50
N TYR A 8 24.84 -9.71 7.05
CA TYR A 8 24.61 -8.42 7.72
C TYR A 8 24.10 -7.34 6.76
N ILE A 9 24.59 -7.31 5.52
CA ILE A 9 24.09 -6.38 4.50
C ILE A 9 22.59 -6.61 4.25
N TYR A 10 22.15 -7.86 4.10
CA TYR A 10 20.74 -8.17 3.91
C TYR A 10 19.87 -7.83 5.13
N ILE A 11 20.38 -8.05 6.35
CA ILE A 11 19.67 -7.65 7.58
C ILE A 11 19.47 -6.13 7.58
N ILE A 12 20.53 -5.35 7.36
CA ILE A 12 20.46 -3.88 7.36
C ILE A 12 19.52 -3.38 6.26
N ALA A 13 19.67 -3.87 5.03
CA ALA A 13 18.83 -3.46 3.91
C ALA A 13 17.35 -3.78 4.14
N GLY A 14 17.04 -4.98 4.63
CA GLY A 14 15.68 -5.38 4.97
C GLY A 14 15.08 -4.53 6.11
N THR A 15 15.87 -4.23 7.14
CA THR A 15 15.45 -3.35 8.25
C THR A 15 15.17 -1.93 7.76
N ILE A 16 16.03 -1.36 6.92
CA ILE A 16 15.81 -0.01 6.36
C ILE A 16 14.51 0.02 5.56
N LEU A 17 14.25 -0.99 4.71
CA LEU A 17 12.99 -1.08 3.95
C LEU A 17 11.76 -1.13 4.86
N MET A 18 11.80 -1.92 5.93
CA MET A 18 10.70 -2.00 6.90
C MET A 18 10.47 -0.66 7.62
N VAL A 19 11.55 0.03 8.04
CA VAL A 19 11.45 1.34 8.69
C VAL A 19 10.86 2.38 7.72
N LEU A 20 11.31 2.41 6.47
CA LEU A 20 10.77 3.32 5.45
C LEU A 20 9.28 3.08 5.19
N ALA A 21 8.85 1.81 5.11
CA ALA A 21 7.44 1.47 4.94
C ALA A 21 6.60 1.97 6.13
N LEU A 22 7.07 1.77 7.37
CA LEU A 22 6.39 2.26 8.58
C LEU A 22 6.29 3.79 8.61
N VAL A 23 7.40 4.48 8.28
CA VAL A 23 7.42 5.95 8.24
C VAL A 23 6.46 6.49 7.18
N SER A 24 6.43 5.87 5.99
CA SER A 24 5.51 6.24 4.91
C SER A 24 4.05 6.12 5.36
N VAL A 25 3.68 4.98 5.98
CA VAL A 25 2.33 4.78 6.51
C VAL A 25 2.01 5.82 7.58
N TYR A 26 2.92 6.07 8.53
CA TYR A 26 2.73 7.07 9.57
C TYR A 26 2.53 8.50 9.03
N MET A 27 3.31 8.90 8.01
CA MET A 27 3.17 10.21 7.37
C MET A 27 1.83 10.37 6.65
N VAL A 28 1.33 9.31 6.02
CA VAL A 28 0.02 9.31 5.37
C VAL A 28 -1.11 9.44 6.41
N PHE A 29 -1.03 8.74 7.54
CA PHE A 29 -2.00 8.89 8.64
C PHE A 29 -1.97 10.28 9.28
N THR A 30 -0.80 10.93 9.33
CA THR A 30 -0.66 12.30 9.87
C THR A 30 -1.09 13.37 8.85
N LYS A 31 -1.61 12.97 7.68
CA LYS A 31 -1.97 13.86 6.55
C LYS A 31 -0.79 14.72 6.07
N LYS A 32 0.45 14.34 6.38
CA LYS A 32 1.67 15.05 5.93
C LYS A 32 2.07 14.67 4.51
N MET A 33 1.53 13.57 4.01
CA MET A 33 1.77 13.05 2.66
C MET A 33 0.47 12.49 2.09
N VAL A 34 0.23 12.72 0.80
CA VAL A 34 -0.94 12.17 0.09
C VAL A 34 -0.70 10.67 -0.14
N PRO A 35 -1.69 9.80 0.12
CA PRO A 35 -1.60 8.37 -0.24
C PRO A 35 -1.30 8.20 -1.73
N VAL A 36 -0.71 7.07 -2.12
CA VAL A 36 -0.56 6.73 -3.54
C VAL A 36 -1.95 6.64 -4.18
N ASN A 37 -2.20 7.48 -5.18
CA ASN A 37 -3.47 7.50 -5.92
C ASN A 37 -3.48 6.34 -6.93
N ILE A 38 -4.10 5.23 -6.54
CA ILE A 38 -4.29 4.05 -7.39
C ILE A 38 -5.66 4.08 -8.07
N PHE A 39 -6.63 4.72 -7.43
CA PHE A 39 -8.01 4.84 -7.87
C PHE A 39 -8.39 6.31 -8.07
N SER A 40 -8.93 6.60 -9.26
CA SER A 40 -9.52 7.89 -9.60
C SER A 40 -10.86 7.64 -10.29
N LEU A 41 -11.85 7.21 -9.52
CA LEU A 41 -13.20 6.99 -10.02
C LEU A 41 -13.87 8.35 -10.26
N PRO A 42 -14.47 8.58 -11.44
CA PRO A 42 -15.28 9.77 -11.68
C PRO A 42 -16.52 9.76 -10.78
N GLY A 43 -16.98 10.93 -10.37
CA GLY A 43 -18.18 11.10 -9.54
C GLY A 43 -19.42 10.60 -10.25
N ILE A 44 -20.40 10.12 -9.47
CA ILE A 44 -21.71 9.76 -10.00
C ILE A 44 -22.56 11.03 -10.02
N SER A 45 -22.51 11.76 -11.13
CA SER A 45 -23.34 12.92 -11.38
C SER A 45 -24.70 12.46 -11.94
N ILE A 46 -25.80 12.74 -11.23
CA ILE A 46 -27.14 12.61 -11.82
C ILE A 46 -27.51 13.94 -12.47
N ASP A 47 -27.83 13.88 -13.77
CA ASP A 47 -28.36 15.01 -14.51
C ASP A 47 -29.86 15.16 -14.20
N LEU A 48 -30.19 16.09 -13.29
CA LEU A 48 -31.57 16.41 -12.89
C LEU A 48 -32.34 17.22 -13.94
N SER A 49 -31.73 17.54 -15.09
CA SER A 49 -32.38 18.27 -16.19
C SER A 49 -33.59 17.57 -16.79
N SER A 50 -33.75 16.26 -16.55
CA SER A 50 -34.90 15.46 -17.00
C SER A 50 -36.06 15.39 -16.00
N VAL A 51 -35.90 15.92 -14.78
CA VAL A 51 -36.89 15.82 -13.68
C VAL A 51 -37.37 17.21 -13.20
N ALA A 52 -36.66 18.29 -13.56
CA ALA A 52 -37.06 19.65 -13.20
C ALA A 52 -38.20 20.16 -14.12
N PRO A 53 -39.34 20.64 -13.58
CA PRO A 53 -40.38 21.26 -14.39
C PRO A 53 -39.82 22.52 -15.07
N GLU A 54 -40.14 22.70 -16.34
CA GLU A 54 -39.64 23.74 -17.25
C GLU A 54 -39.53 25.11 -16.56
N VAL A 55 -38.30 25.49 -16.20
CA VAL A 55 -38.01 26.85 -15.72
C VAL A 55 -38.03 27.78 -16.95
N PRO A 56 -38.81 28.88 -16.94
CA PRO A 56 -38.91 29.78 -18.08
C PRO A 56 -37.55 30.30 -18.55
N LYS A 57 -37.35 30.25 -19.87
CA LYS A 57 -36.10 30.59 -20.58
C LYS A 57 -35.57 32.01 -20.35
N GLU A 58 -36.33 32.88 -19.68
CA GLU A 58 -35.96 34.27 -19.42
C GLU A 58 -34.96 34.45 -18.27
N LEU A 59 -34.71 33.41 -17.45
CA LEU A 59 -33.70 33.46 -16.37
C LEU A 59 -32.34 32.85 -16.77
N GLN A 60 -32.21 32.30 -17.98
CA GLN A 60 -30.97 31.67 -18.44
C GLN A 60 -29.94 32.67 -18.98
N GLU A 61 -30.35 33.84 -19.45
CA GLU A 61 -29.42 34.82 -20.06
C GLU A 61 -28.77 35.76 -19.04
N THR A 62 -29.27 35.83 -17.81
CA THR A 62 -28.69 36.69 -16.74
C THR A 62 -27.67 35.96 -15.86
N GLN A 63 -27.47 34.66 -16.07
CA GLN A 63 -26.50 33.84 -15.32
C GLN A 63 -25.54 33.13 -16.26
N GLY A 64 -24.72 33.92 -16.96
CA GLY A 64 -23.72 33.48 -17.94
C GLY A 64 -22.60 32.56 -17.45
N GLU A 65 -22.65 32.03 -16.22
CA GLU A 65 -21.69 31.03 -15.71
C GLU A 65 -22.33 29.96 -14.80
N ALA A 66 -23.65 30.01 -14.56
CA ALA A 66 -24.35 29.10 -13.63
C ALA A 66 -25.34 28.15 -14.31
N ALA A 67 -25.18 27.93 -15.63
CA ALA A 67 -26.04 27.07 -16.45
C ALA A 67 -25.29 25.92 -17.14
N SER A 68 -24.09 25.54 -16.65
CA SER A 68 -23.67 24.14 -16.75
C SER A 68 -24.50 23.39 -15.72
N GLY A 69 -25.42 22.56 -16.22
CA GLY A 69 -26.55 21.98 -15.49
C GLY A 69 -26.21 21.48 -14.09
N LEU A 70 -27.23 21.52 -13.24
CA LEU A 70 -27.31 20.93 -11.90
C LEU A 70 -26.87 19.45 -11.90
N GLN A 71 -25.56 19.22 -12.02
CA GLN A 71 -24.89 17.97 -11.71
C GLN A 71 -24.74 17.96 -10.19
N THR A 72 -25.80 17.58 -9.50
CA THR A 72 -25.67 17.22 -8.09
C THR A 72 -24.90 15.91 -8.07
N ASP A 73 -23.60 15.98 -7.74
CA ASP A 73 -22.81 14.81 -7.38
C ASP A 73 -23.48 14.16 -6.16
N LEU A 74 -24.17 13.04 -6.38
CA LEU A 74 -24.81 12.29 -5.29
C LEU A 74 -23.78 11.77 -4.29
N VAL A 75 -22.56 11.52 -4.79
CA VAL A 75 -21.39 11.20 -3.98
C VAL A 75 -20.19 11.89 -4.63
N ALA A 76 -19.58 12.83 -3.91
CA ALA A 76 -18.36 13.49 -4.37
C ALA A 76 -17.24 12.44 -4.58
N PRO A 77 -16.52 12.47 -5.71
CA PRO A 77 -15.46 11.51 -6.04
C PRO A 77 -14.43 11.38 -4.91
N GLU A 78 -14.17 12.44 -4.14
CA GLU A 78 -13.23 12.47 -3.03
C GLU A 78 -13.63 11.53 -1.88
N ILE A 79 -14.93 11.37 -1.64
CA ILE A 79 -15.46 10.51 -0.56
C ILE A 79 -15.18 9.04 -0.86
N ILE A 80 -15.16 8.65 -2.14
CA ILE A 80 -14.90 7.28 -2.58
C ILE A 80 -13.40 7.06 -2.76
N ASN A 81 -12.72 7.98 -3.45
CA ASN A 81 -11.32 7.80 -3.84
C ASN A 81 -10.36 7.91 -2.67
N ALA A 82 -10.57 8.82 -1.71
CA ALA A 82 -9.66 9.02 -0.59
C ALA A 82 -9.50 7.77 0.32
N PRO A 83 -10.57 7.14 0.83
CA PRO A 83 -10.44 5.93 1.64
C PRO A 83 -9.93 4.74 0.82
N LEU A 84 -10.32 4.63 -0.47
CA LEU A 84 -9.88 3.54 -1.33
C LEU A 84 -8.37 3.62 -1.63
N ASN A 85 -7.85 4.82 -1.91
CA ASN A 85 -6.42 5.08 -2.08
C ASN A 85 -5.63 4.88 -0.78
N LEU A 86 -6.21 5.26 0.37
CA LEU A 86 -5.59 4.99 1.66
C LEU A 86 -5.44 3.48 1.92
N ILE A 87 -6.50 2.70 1.69
CA ILE A 87 -6.46 1.24 1.84
C ILE A 87 -5.44 0.64 0.88
N ALA A 88 -5.45 1.06 -0.38
CA ALA A 88 -4.51 0.58 -1.39
C ALA A 88 -3.05 0.90 -1.00
N HIS A 89 -2.80 2.10 -0.47
CA HIS A 89 -1.48 2.50 0.05
C HIS A 89 -1.04 1.64 1.23
N ILE A 90 -1.93 1.34 2.18
CA ILE A 90 -1.63 0.47 3.33
C ILE A 90 -1.30 -0.94 2.87
N ILE A 91 -2.07 -1.49 1.92
CA ILE A 91 -1.82 -2.82 1.35
C ILE A 91 -0.45 -2.85 0.64
N LEU A 92 -0.17 -1.83 -0.17
CA LEU A 92 1.11 -1.71 -0.89
C LEU A 92 2.28 -1.61 0.09
N MET A 93 2.22 -0.74 1.09
CA MET A 93 3.26 -0.63 2.11
C MET A 93 3.38 -1.90 2.96
N GLY A 94 2.27 -2.59 3.21
CA GLY A 94 2.27 -3.92 3.84
C GLY A 94 3.01 -4.97 3.00
N PHE A 95 2.87 -4.93 1.69
CA PHE A 95 3.67 -5.76 0.79
C PHE A 95 5.17 -5.40 0.87
N VAL A 96 5.53 -4.12 0.83
CA VAL A 96 6.93 -3.67 0.98
C VAL A 96 7.52 -4.13 2.32
N LEU A 97 6.75 -4.04 3.40
CA LEU A 97 7.17 -4.50 4.73
C LEU A 97 7.42 -6.02 4.74
N ASN A 98 6.57 -6.81 4.07
CA ASN A 98 6.78 -8.26 3.91
C ASN A 98 8.03 -8.59 3.08
N VAL A 99 8.30 -7.83 2.02
CA VAL A 99 9.53 -7.97 1.23
C VAL A 99 10.76 -7.67 2.08
N GLY A 100 10.75 -6.56 2.82
CA GLY A 100 11.81 -6.21 3.77
C GLY A 100 12.05 -7.30 4.82
N PHE A 101 10.98 -7.87 5.38
CA PHE A 101 11.06 -8.99 6.32
C PHE A 101 11.70 -10.24 5.69
N LYS A 102 11.31 -10.63 4.47
CA LYS A 102 11.90 -11.79 3.78
C LYS A 102 13.40 -11.58 3.51
N ILE A 103 13.79 -10.38 3.08
CA ILE A 103 15.20 -10.03 2.84
C ILE A 103 15.99 -10.11 4.15
N ALA A 104 15.49 -9.53 5.24
CA ALA A 104 16.14 -9.58 6.54
C ALA A 104 16.25 -11.02 7.06
N SER A 105 15.20 -11.84 6.88
CA SER A 105 15.18 -13.25 7.29
C SER A 105 16.26 -14.07 6.58
N LEU A 106 16.45 -13.87 5.27
CA LEU A 106 17.54 -14.49 4.52
C LEU A 106 18.90 -14.08 5.09
N GLY A 107 19.08 -12.80 5.40
CA GLY A 107 20.29 -12.30 6.06
C GLY A 107 20.58 -12.99 7.40
N VAL A 108 19.55 -13.16 8.25
CA VAL A 108 19.67 -13.87 9.54
C VAL A 108 20.07 -15.33 9.34
N GLN A 109 19.48 -16.01 8.35
CA GLN A 109 19.81 -17.40 8.03
C GLN A 109 21.26 -17.57 7.58
N LEU A 110 21.81 -16.60 6.84
CA LEU A 110 23.21 -16.61 6.40
C LEU A 110 24.22 -16.37 7.53
N VAL A 111 23.86 -15.54 8.52
CA VAL A 111 24.73 -15.27 9.68
C VAL A 111 24.72 -16.44 10.67
N ARG A 112 23.61 -17.20 10.74
CA ARG A 112 23.44 -18.30 11.70
C ARG A 112 24.35 -19.49 11.32
N PRO A 113 25.20 -19.98 12.24
CA PRO A 113 26.01 -21.17 11.97
C PRO A 113 25.14 -22.42 11.88
N ILE A 114 25.39 -23.25 10.87
CA ILE A 114 24.72 -24.54 10.69
C ILE A 114 25.35 -25.53 11.68
N LYS A 115 24.63 -25.89 12.75
CA LYS A 115 25.01 -26.99 13.63
C LYS A 115 24.37 -28.27 13.11
N VAL A 116 25.19 -29.15 12.54
CA VAL A 116 24.75 -30.48 12.10
C VAL A 116 24.95 -31.45 13.26
N ASN A 117 23.85 -31.99 13.80
CA ASN A 117 23.91 -33.09 14.75
C ASN A 117 23.94 -34.40 13.94
N LEU A 118 25.10 -35.03 13.86
CA LEU A 118 25.23 -36.35 13.24
C LEU A 118 24.64 -37.39 14.20
N ARG A 119 23.52 -38.00 13.82
CA ARG A 119 23.07 -39.27 14.43
C ARG A 119 23.98 -40.36 13.90
N GLY A 120 25.11 -40.57 14.57
CA GLY A 120 25.95 -41.74 14.29
C GLY A 120 25.16 -42.99 14.64
N GLU A 121 24.89 -43.85 13.65
CA GLU A 121 24.59 -45.24 13.94
C GLU A 121 25.79 -45.81 14.70
N GLN A 122 25.56 -46.22 15.96
CA GLN A 122 26.48 -47.10 16.66
C GLN A 122 26.51 -48.43 15.91
N LYS A 123 27.35 -48.51 14.87
CA LYS A 123 27.74 -49.79 14.30
C LYS A 123 28.62 -50.46 15.35
N SER A 124 27.98 -51.29 16.17
CA SER A 124 28.61 -52.26 17.06
C SER A 124 29.66 -53.03 16.26
N VAL A 125 30.91 -52.61 16.36
CA VAL A 125 32.08 -53.39 15.94
C VAL A 125 32.25 -54.48 16.99
N LEU A 126 31.38 -55.48 16.92
CA LEU A 126 31.61 -56.79 17.49
C LEU A 126 31.61 -57.72 16.29
N GLU A 127 32.80 -57.92 15.74
CA GLU A 127 33.13 -59.09 14.93
C GLU A 127 34.09 -59.97 15.75
N PRO A 128 34.11 -61.28 15.43
CA PRO A 128 33.94 -62.40 16.37
C PRO A 128 35.15 -62.80 17.22
#